data_AF-A0AA87QBQ9-F1
#
_entry.id   AF-A0AA87QBQ9-F1
#
_cell.length_a   1.000
_cell.length_b   1.000
_cell.length_c   1.000
_cell.angle_alpha   90.00
_cell.angle_beta   90.00
_cell.angle_gamma   90.00
#
_symmetry.space_group_name_H-M   'P 1'
#
loop_
_entity.id
_entity.type
_entity.pdbx_description
1 polymer ?
#
loop_
_entity_poly.entity_id
_entity_poly.type
_entity_poly.pdbx_seq_one_letter_code
_entity_poly.pdbx_strand_id
1 'polypeptide(L)' 'MLRHQMHHTGSITMASKSLGGSVELGAAWQKTSGEGRDYLSVKLDDPSFPAPIYATLTEVEGEDGLQLIWSRPNRD' A
#
# COMPACT_ATOMS: atom_id res chain seq x y z
N MET A 1 24.82 2.94 20.34
CA MET A 1 24.43 1.53 20.09
C MET A 1 23.08 1.54 19.38
N LEU A 2 23.06 1.59 18.05
CA LEU A 2 21.82 1.65 17.28
C LEU A 2 21.46 0.21 16.86
N ARG A 3 20.52 -0.42 17.56
CA ARG A 3 19.99 -1.72 17.15
C ARG A 3 19.19 -1.51 15.88
N HIS A 4 19.80 -1.88 14.76
CA HIS A 4 19.14 -2.04 13.47
C HIS A 4 18.12 -3.17 13.62
N GLN A 5 16.86 -2.83 13.91
CA GLN A 5 15.76 -3.79 13.93
C GLN A 5 15.49 -4.19 12.48
N MET A 6 15.66 -5.48 12.22
CA MET A 6 15.35 -6.12 10.95
C MET A 6 13.85 -6.01 10.71
N HIS A 7 13.42 -5.15 9.79
CA HIS A 7 12.05 -5.17 9.30
C HIS A 7 11.97 -6.26 8.23
N HIS A 8 11.23 -7.32 8.52
CA HIS A 8 10.85 -8.32 7.55
C HIS A 8 9.82 -7.67 6.62
N THR A 9 10.26 -6.89 5.63
CA THR A 9 9.38 -6.25 4.65
C THR A 9 8.95 -7.30 3.63
N GLY A 10 7.95 -8.11 4.00
CA GLY A 10 7.21 -8.91 3.02
C GLY A 10 6.51 -7.97 2.04
N SER A 11 6.76 -8.17 0.75
CA SER A 11 5.97 -7.52 -0.32
C SER A 11 4.77 -8.41 -0.61
N ILE A 12 3.57 -7.86 -0.54
CA ILE A 12 2.33 -8.55 -0.91
C ILE A 12 1.96 -8.07 -2.32
N THR A 13 1.96 -8.97 -3.30
CA THR A 13 1.41 -8.69 -4.63
C THR A 13 -0.11 -8.63 -4.54
N MET A 14 -0.70 -7.52 -4.98
CA MET A 14 -2.15 -7.38 -5.06
C MET A 14 -2.62 -7.76 -6.45
N ALA A 15 -3.40 -8.83 -6.54
CA ALA A 15 -4.03 -9.26 -7.78
C ALA A 15 -5.55 -9.18 -7.67
N SER A 16 -6.22 -8.72 -8.73
CA SER A 16 -7.67 -8.89 -8.86
C SER A 16 -7.98 -9.95 -9.91
N LYS A 17 -9.11 -10.66 -9.73
CA LYS A 17 -9.65 -11.57 -10.73
C LYS A 17 -10.53 -10.77 -11.68
N SER A 18 -10.12 -10.64 -12.93
CA SER A 18 -10.96 -10.12 -14.02
C SER A 18 -11.48 -11.28 -14.88
N LEU A 19 -12.49 -11.02 -15.71
CA LEU A 19 -13.07 -12.00 -16.65
C LEU A 19 -12.05 -12.56 -17.68
N GLY A 20 -10.84 -12.00 -17.78
CA GLY A 20 -9.76 -12.43 -18.67
C GLY A 20 -8.50 -13.00 -18.00
N GLY A 21 -8.46 -13.14 -16.67
CA GLY A 21 -7.30 -13.66 -15.94
C GLY A 21 -6.93 -12.86 -14.67
N SER A 22 -5.88 -13.31 -13.98
CA SER A 22 -5.27 -12.57 -12.87
C SER A 22 -4.51 -11.37 -13.44
N VAL A 23 -4.89 -10.16 -13.05
CA VAL A 23 -4.12 -8.95 -13.39
C VAL A 23 -3.39 -8.48 -12.12
N GLU A 24 -2.10 -8.22 -12.25
CA GLU A 24 -1.32 -7.62 -11.19
C GLU A 24 -1.66 -6.13 -11.13
N LEU A 25 -2.30 -5.70 -10.05
CA LEU A 25 -2.75 -4.31 -9.87
C LEU A 25 -1.73 -3.48 -9.10
N GLY A 26 -0.76 -4.11 -8.44
CA GLY A 26 0.16 -3.41 -7.57
C GLY A 26 0.86 -4.27 -6.54
N ALA A 27 1.53 -3.58 -5.62
CA ALA A 27 2.26 -4.17 -4.51
C ALA A 27 2.02 -3.38 -3.22
N ALA A 28 2.08 -4.07 -2.08
CA ALA A 28 2.02 -3.46 -0.76
C ALA A 28 3.20 -3.90 0.10
N TRP A 29 3.70 -2.98 0.94
CA TRP A 29 4.80 -3.20 1.86
C TRP A 29 4.38 -2.82 3.27
N GLN A 30 4.57 -3.73 4.22
CA GLN A 30 4.37 -3.43 5.64
C GLN A 30 5.47 -2.49 6.14
N LYS A 31 5.04 -1.43 6.82
CA LYS A 31 5.92 -0.42 7.43
C LYS A 31 5.40 -0.09 8.82
N THR A 32 6.31 0.42 9.65
CA THR A 32 6.01 0.93 10.98
C THR A 32 6.36 2.41 10.99
N SER A 33 5.46 3.26 11.49
CA SER A 33 5.64 4.70 11.55
C SER A 33 6.65 5.09 12.64
N GLY A 34 7.10 6.34 12.64
CA GLY A 34 7.97 6.86 13.71
C GLY A 34 7.32 6.83 15.11
N GLU A 35 5.99 6.76 15.15
CA GLU A 35 5.19 6.62 16.39
C GLU A 35 4.90 5.15 16.75
N GLY A 36 5.47 4.20 16.01
CA GLY A 36 5.31 2.77 16.29
C GLY A 36 3.99 2.16 15.78
N ARG A 37 3.26 2.86 14.89
CA ARG A 37 2.01 2.36 14.30
C ARG A 37 2.30 1.62 13.01
N ASP A 38 1.74 0.44 12.84
CA ASP A 38 1.87 -0.32 11.60
C ASP A 38 0.93 0.22 10.52
N TYR A 39 1.41 0.23 9.28
CA TYR A 39 0.65 0.62 8.10
C TYR A 39 1.16 -0.12 6.87
N LEU A 40 0.32 -0.22 5.84
CA LEU A 40 0.75 -0.72 4.54
C LEU A 40 0.99 0.47 3.61
N SER A 41 2.19 0.53 3.04
CA SER A 41 2.51 1.39 1.91
C SER A 41 2.11 0.64 0.64
N VAL A 42 1.27 1.23 -0.18
CA VAL A 42 0.64 0.57 -1.33
C VAL A 42 1.02 1.32 -2.60
N LYS A 43 1.40 0.58 -3.65
CA LYS A 43 1.53 1.10 -5.02
C LYS A 43 0.52 0.39 -5.90
N LEU A 44 -0.37 1.14 -6.52
CA LEU A 44 -1.31 0.67 -7.54
C LEU A 44 -0.79 1.08 -8.91
N ASP A 45 -0.49 0.09 -9.74
CA ASP A 45 0.18 0.20 -11.03
C ASP A 45 -0.70 -0.47 -12.09
N ASP A 46 -1.90 0.08 -12.27
CA ASP A 46 -2.84 -0.41 -13.28
C ASP A 46 -2.65 0.36 -14.60
N PRO A 47 -2.60 -0.30 -15.76
CA PRO A 47 -2.42 0.37 -17.06
C PRO A 47 -3.55 1.33 -17.44
N SER A 48 -4.72 1.27 -16.77
CA SER A 48 -5.79 2.24 -16.94
C SER A 48 -5.49 3.58 -16.24
N PHE A 49 -4.52 3.61 -15.32
CA PHE A 49 -4.09 4.84 -14.69
C PHE A 49 -3.01 5.55 -15.52
N PRO A 50 -3.07 6.89 -15.64
CA PRO A 50 -2.06 7.66 -16.36
C PRO A 50 -0.67 7.63 -15.69
N ALA A 51 -0.61 7.27 -14.41
CA ALA A 51 0.60 7.08 -13.62
C ALA A 51 0.27 6.19 -12.40
N PRO A 52 1.27 5.52 -11.80
CA PRO A 52 1.06 4.74 -10.58
C PRO A 52 0.51 5.61 -9.44
N ILE A 53 -0.40 5.05 -8.64
CA ILE A 53 -0.96 5.69 -7.45
C ILE A 53 -0.27 5.11 -6.22
N TYR A 54 0.26 6.00 -5.39
CA TYR A 54 0.78 5.63 -4.07
C TYR A 54 -0.27 5.92 -3.02
N ALA A 55 -0.48 4.94 -2.14
CA ALA A 55 -1.45 5.00 -1.07
C ALA A 55 -0.88 4.45 0.23
N THR A 56 -1.52 4.83 1.34
CA THR A 56 -1.26 4.32 2.67
C THR A 56 -2.54 3.70 3.18
N LEU A 57 -2.48 2.42 3.56
CA LEU A 57 -3.58 1.72 4.23
C LEU A 57 -3.26 1.64 5.71
N THR A 58 -4.17 2.14 6.54
CA THR A 58 -4.06 2.14 8.00
C THR A 58 -5.34 1.61 8.63
N GLU A 59 -5.24 1.04 9.82
CA GLU A 59 -6.41 0.76 10.64
C GLU A 59 -7.06 2.07 11.10
N VAL A 60 -8.39 2.06 11.20
CA VAL A 60 -9.15 3.17 11.76
C VAL A 60 -9.39 2.90 13.24
N GLU A 61 -8.96 3.81 14.10
CA GLU A 61 -9.07 3.63 15.56
C GLU A 61 -10.55 3.58 15.97
N GLY A 62 -10.97 2.46 16.57
CA GLY A 62 -12.34 2.27 17.05
C GLY A 62 -13.35 1.79 16.00
N GLU A 63 -12.91 1.48 14.78
CA GLU A 63 -13.76 0.94 13.71
C GLU A 63 -13.19 -0.38 13.18
N ASP A 64 -14.07 -1.32 12.82
CA ASP A 64 -13.68 -2.55 12.13
C ASP A 64 -13.53 -2.22 10.62
N GLY A 65 -12.41 -1.57 10.29
CA GLY A 65 -12.18 -1.03 8.96
C GLY A 65 -10.75 -0.55 8.71
N LEU A 66 -10.39 -0.52 7.43
CA LEU A 66 -9.13 0.05 6.95
C LEU A 66 -9.40 1.33 6.17
N GLN A 67 -8.61 2.37 6.44
CA GLN A 67 -8.64 3.62 5.69
C GLN A 67 -7.51 3.63 4.66
N LEU A 68 -7.88 3.82 3.39
CA LEU A 68 -6.94 4.02 2.29
C LEU A 68 -6.79 5.52 2.01
N ILE A 69 -5.63 6.07 2.31
CA ILE A 69 -5.27 7.46 2.03
C ILE A 69 -4.42 7.47 0.76
N TRP A 70 -4.89 8.18 -0.27
CA TRP A 70 -4.20 8.28 -1.55
C TRP A 70 -4.23 9.71 -2.06
N SER A 71 -3.27 10.04 -2.91
CA SER A 71 -3.23 11.32 -3.61
C SER A 71 -2.84 11.08 -5.05
N ARG A 72 -3.51 11.75 -5.98
CA ARG A 72 -3.06 11.79 -7.38
C ARG A 72 -2.17 13.01 -7.55
N PRO A 73 -0.95 12.86 -8.12
CA PRO A 73 -0.18 14.02 -8.53
C PRO A 73 -1.04 14.81 -9.53
N ASN A 74 -1.21 16.11 -9.27
CA ASN A 74 -1.88 16.99 -10.21
C ASN A 74 -1.06 16.97 -11.51
N ARG A 75 -1.67 16.59 -12.63
CA ARG A 75 -1.10 16.86 -13.95
C ARG A 75 -1.21 18.36 -14.17
N ASP A 76 -0.22 19.11 -13.71
CA ASP A 76 0.14 20.36 -14.36
C ASP A 76 1.23 20.03 -15.41
#